data_AF-A0A9Y6MCA5-F1
#
_entry.id   AF-A0A9Y6MCA5-F1
#
_cell.length_a   1.000
_cell.length_b   1.000
_cell.length_c   1.000
_cell.angle_alpha   90.00
_cell.angle_beta   90.00
_cell.angle_gamma   90.00
#
_symmetry.space_group_name_H-M   'P 1'
#
loop_
_entity.id
_entity.type
_entity.pdbx_description
1 polymer ?
#
loop_
_entity_poly.entity_id
_entity_poly.type
_entity_poly.pdbx_seq_one_letter_code
_entity_poly.pdbx_strand_id
1 'polypeptide(L)'
;MVLNELTWQADRPVSMESWIDQADYLSFNVSYQLLAGVLPTQQKYLSVGLSSVKRKKGSYLVPTLKSIFSQSSPEEHSFMVVVVLLADFDVSWRVDTVKEIKSAFASELEKGHLLVIHVPQDWYPPITGLKRNFNDAPERVTFRSKQNLDYSFLIHYCAGLGRYYLQLEDDVFSAKNFLTTIKKRVEEQEGKKFTWATLEFSALGYIGKLYKSAHLPLLARFLFIFYQEMPCDWLMTHFREVMTQKETILFKPSLFQHMGTFSSFQGTYNKLKDKDFEEDVYTNPSAEVYSDMSTYQKHFPKLAWDAGEGFFWGRTPEKGNCLTVVFTEPTVVTGIFVETGSGGKDILESGEVEMGHNVVATDKEKSCTEFESVGTFENGKFKMQEMDKKYSSASSCLKIKVTATQKDWLIITKIRITTKLTVPHQ
;
A
#
# COMPACT_ATOMS: atom_id res chain seq x y z
N MET A 1 -24.56 18.43 27.07
CA MET A 1 -24.75 18.00 25.67
C MET A 1 -25.03 16.52 25.73
N VAL A 2 -26.25 16.11 25.40
CA VAL A 2 -26.71 14.72 25.58
C VAL A 2 -25.87 13.83 24.65
N LEU A 3 -25.03 12.98 25.25
CA LEU A 3 -24.33 11.93 24.53
C LEU A 3 -25.41 10.92 24.15
N ASN A 4 -25.84 10.90 22.88
CA ASN A 4 -26.74 9.86 22.40
C ASN A 4 -25.99 8.52 22.48
N GLU A 5 -26.19 7.78 23.56
CA GLU A 5 -25.83 6.37 23.65
C GLU A 5 -26.79 5.58 22.75
N LEU A 6 -26.40 5.39 21.50
CA LEU A 6 -27.01 4.42 20.61
C LEU A 6 -26.43 3.05 20.94
N THR A 7 -27.20 2.22 21.67
CA THR A 7 -26.88 0.81 21.89
C THR A 7 -27.07 0.03 20.59
N TRP A 8 -25.94 -0.22 19.92
CA TRP A 8 -25.79 -0.65 18.53
C TRP A 8 -26.04 -2.15 18.26
N GLN A 9 -26.87 -2.82 19.07
CA GLN A 9 -27.06 -4.27 18.98
C GLN A 9 -28.11 -4.73 17.93
N ALA A 10 -28.95 -3.84 17.40
CA ALA A 10 -30.17 -4.26 16.68
C ALA A 10 -30.12 -4.27 15.13
N ASP A 11 -29.22 -3.53 14.47
CA ASP A 11 -29.34 -3.27 13.02
C ASP A 11 -28.13 -3.73 12.20
N ARG A 12 -27.38 -4.72 12.68
CA ARG A 12 -26.27 -5.23 11.88
C ARG A 12 -26.78 -6.14 10.76
N PRO A 13 -26.43 -5.91 9.48
CA PRO A 13 -26.58 -6.94 8.48
C PRO A 13 -25.61 -8.07 8.85
N VAL A 14 -26.13 -9.10 9.49
CA VAL A 14 -25.38 -10.34 9.76
C VAL A 14 -24.93 -10.87 8.41
N SER A 15 -23.62 -10.97 8.20
CA SER A 15 -23.10 -11.59 6.99
C SER A 15 -23.54 -13.06 7.00
N MET A 16 -24.45 -13.43 6.10
CA MET A 16 -24.87 -14.82 5.92
C MET A 16 -23.73 -15.73 5.42
N GLU A 17 -22.53 -15.20 5.16
CA GLU A 17 -21.35 -16.01 4.79
C GLU A 17 -20.51 -16.41 6.01
N SER A 18 -20.71 -15.77 7.18
CA SER A 18 -19.98 -16.05 8.42
C SER A 18 -20.67 -17.16 9.22
N TRP A 19 -20.08 -18.35 9.24
CA TRP A 19 -20.60 -19.48 10.05
C TRP A 19 -20.61 -19.17 11.56
N ILE A 20 -19.76 -18.25 12.02
CA ILE A 20 -19.70 -17.84 13.43
C ILE A 20 -20.95 -17.05 13.80
N ASP A 21 -21.35 -16.12 12.93
CA ASP A 21 -22.47 -15.23 13.23
C ASP A 21 -23.82 -15.88 12.92
N GLN A 22 -23.87 -16.91 12.06
CA GLN A 22 -25.11 -17.66 11.75
C GLN A 22 -25.69 -18.39 12.97
N ALA A 23 -24.84 -18.85 13.89
CA ALA A 23 -25.24 -19.74 14.97
C ALA A 23 -24.73 -19.30 16.35
N ASP A 24 -24.19 -18.07 16.43
CA ASP A 24 -23.69 -17.42 17.66
C ASP A 24 -22.72 -18.31 18.48
N TYR A 25 -21.95 -19.18 17.81
CA TYR A 25 -21.07 -20.16 18.46
C TYR A 25 -19.94 -19.51 19.28
N LEU A 26 -19.63 -18.23 19.03
CA LEU A 26 -18.66 -17.42 19.76
C LEU A 26 -19.20 -16.00 19.90
N SER A 27 -20.12 -15.75 20.83
CA SER A 27 -20.69 -14.41 21.00
C SER A 27 -19.60 -13.36 21.21
N PHE A 28 -19.74 -12.23 20.51
CA PHE A 28 -18.78 -11.12 20.60
C PHE A 28 -19.52 -9.80 20.79
N ASN A 29 -19.99 -9.63 22.03
CA ASN A 29 -20.79 -8.48 22.43
C ASN A 29 -19.88 -7.28 22.73
N VAL A 30 -20.04 -6.23 21.94
CA VAL A 30 -19.35 -4.95 22.09
C VAL A 30 -20.31 -3.84 21.69
N SER A 31 -20.44 -2.80 22.51
CA SER A 31 -21.18 -1.59 22.14
C SER A 31 -20.24 -0.54 21.55
N TYR A 32 -20.66 0.04 20.44
CA TYR A 32 -19.93 1.08 19.71
C TYR A 32 -20.66 2.40 19.83
N GLN A 33 -19.92 3.49 20.03
CA GLN A 33 -20.41 4.85 19.94
C GLN A 33 -20.09 5.40 18.55
N LEU A 34 -21.11 5.79 17.78
CA LEU A 34 -20.92 6.52 16.53
C LEU A 34 -20.76 8.01 16.85
N LEU A 35 -19.54 8.53 16.67
CA LEU A 35 -19.18 9.90 17.01
C LEU A 35 -19.42 10.89 15.85
N ALA A 36 -19.28 10.41 14.61
CA ALA A 36 -19.55 11.17 13.38
C ALA A 36 -19.78 10.25 12.17
N GLY A 37 -20.51 10.77 11.18
CA GLY A 37 -20.80 10.08 9.92
C GLY A 37 -22.19 9.46 9.90
N VAL A 38 -22.62 9.05 8.70
CA VAL A 38 -23.89 8.36 8.45
C VAL A 38 -23.60 6.96 7.94
N LEU A 39 -24.30 5.96 8.45
CA LEU A 39 -24.12 4.58 7.99
C LEU A 39 -24.47 4.42 6.50
N PRO A 40 -23.64 3.69 5.74
CA PRO A 40 -24.01 3.28 4.41
C PRO A 40 -25.31 2.46 4.42
N THR A 41 -26.24 2.79 3.53
CA THR A 41 -27.49 2.03 3.34
C THR A 41 -27.30 0.73 2.57
N GLN A 42 -26.16 0.61 1.88
CA GLN A 42 -25.80 -0.56 1.09
C GLN A 42 -24.36 -0.95 1.42
N GLN A 43 -24.09 -2.25 1.37
CA GLN A 43 -22.74 -2.78 1.47
C GLN A 43 -21.86 -2.19 0.34
N LYS A 44 -20.70 -1.66 0.73
CA LYS A 44 -19.70 -1.11 -0.19
C LYS A 44 -18.81 -2.21 -0.76
N TYR A 45 -17.97 -1.88 -1.75
CA TYR A 45 -16.95 -2.84 -2.20
C TYR A 45 -15.87 -3.01 -1.15
N LEU A 46 -15.37 -1.89 -0.59
CA LEU A 46 -14.28 -1.88 0.38
C LEU A 46 -14.67 -1.14 1.66
N SER A 47 -14.42 -1.74 2.82
CA SER A 47 -14.32 -1.01 4.09
C SER A 47 -12.84 -0.82 4.44
N VAL A 48 -12.42 0.41 4.75
CA VAL A 48 -11.04 0.73 5.15
C VAL A 48 -11.04 1.05 6.63
N GLY A 49 -10.31 0.27 7.44
CA GLY A 49 -10.24 0.47 8.88
C GLY A 49 -8.96 1.18 9.31
N LEU A 50 -9.09 2.20 10.16
CA LEU A 50 -7.99 2.87 10.86
C LEU A 50 -8.29 2.91 12.37
N SER A 51 -7.26 2.73 13.20
CA SER A 51 -7.33 3.02 14.63
C SER A 51 -6.35 4.13 14.97
N SER A 52 -6.77 5.09 15.80
CA SER A 52 -5.95 6.21 16.23
C SER A 52 -6.00 6.40 17.74
N VAL A 53 -4.84 6.73 18.32
CA VAL A 53 -4.65 7.02 19.74
C VAL A 53 -3.96 8.36 19.93
N LYS A 54 -4.04 8.95 21.12
CA LYS A 54 -3.39 10.22 21.41
C LYS A 54 -1.87 10.04 21.37
N ARG A 55 -1.22 10.69 20.40
CA ARG A 55 0.24 10.69 20.28
C ARG A 55 0.85 11.86 21.05
N LYS A 56 2.08 11.67 21.54
CA LYS A 56 2.85 12.72 22.23
C LYS A 56 3.33 13.84 21.29
N LYS A 57 3.52 13.55 20.00
CA LYS A 57 4.13 14.44 19.00
C LYS A 57 3.25 14.57 17.76
N GLY A 58 2.23 15.44 17.84
CA GLY A 58 1.33 15.72 16.72
C GLY A 58 0.38 14.55 16.37
N SER A 59 -0.49 14.76 15.39
CA SER A 59 -1.44 13.76 14.88
C SER A 59 -1.21 13.56 13.39
N TYR A 60 -1.25 12.30 12.94
CA TYR A 60 -1.15 11.94 11.51
C TYR A 60 -2.51 11.59 10.90
N LEU A 61 -3.55 11.43 11.72
CA LEU A 61 -4.85 10.94 11.28
C LEU A 61 -5.47 11.80 10.18
N VAL A 62 -5.50 13.13 10.37
CA VAL A 62 -6.06 14.04 9.36
C VAL A 62 -5.24 14.02 8.06
N PRO A 63 -3.90 14.10 8.08
CA PRO A 63 -3.08 13.86 6.89
C PRO A 63 -3.36 12.53 6.17
N THR A 64 -3.51 11.44 6.92
CA THR A 64 -3.82 10.10 6.38
C THR A 64 -5.20 10.07 5.71
N LEU A 65 -6.23 10.60 6.38
CA LEU A 65 -7.58 10.71 5.80
C LEU A 65 -7.58 11.60 4.55
N LYS A 66 -6.87 12.73 4.58
CA LYS A 66 -6.70 13.59 3.40
C LYS A 66 -6.08 12.81 2.25
N SER A 67 -5.01 12.06 2.50
CA SER A 67 -4.37 11.21 1.49
C SER A 67 -5.34 10.19 0.92
N ILE A 68 -6.07 9.44 1.75
CA ILE A 68 -7.05 8.44 1.29
C ILE A 68 -8.09 9.07 0.35
N PHE A 69 -8.71 10.19 0.75
CA PHE A 69 -9.77 10.80 -0.05
C PHE A 69 -9.24 11.56 -1.26
N SER A 70 -8.12 12.29 -1.16
CA SER A 70 -7.56 13.04 -2.28
C SER A 70 -6.93 12.16 -3.35
N GLN A 71 -6.44 10.97 -2.95
CA GLN A 71 -5.87 9.98 -3.86
C GLN A 71 -6.92 9.05 -4.45
N SER A 72 -8.18 9.19 -4.05
CA SER A 72 -9.28 8.39 -4.59
C SER A 72 -10.13 9.21 -5.55
N SER A 73 -10.56 8.59 -6.64
CA SER A 73 -11.50 9.20 -7.58
C SER A 73 -12.92 9.33 -6.98
N PRO A 74 -13.79 10.21 -7.51
CA PRO A 74 -15.19 10.29 -7.08
C PRO A 74 -15.94 8.95 -7.21
N GLU A 75 -15.59 8.14 -8.20
CA GLU A 75 -16.14 6.79 -8.35
C GLU A 75 -15.68 5.88 -7.21
N GLU A 76 -14.38 5.88 -6.87
CA GLU A 76 -13.85 5.08 -5.76
C GLU A 76 -14.51 5.44 -4.43
N HIS A 77 -14.74 6.73 -4.17
CA HIS A 77 -15.46 7.19 -2.98
C HIS A 77 -16.81 6.49 -2.84
N SER A 78 -17.57 6.35 -3.93
CA SER A 78 -18.88 5.70 -3.90
C SER A 78 -18.83 4.20 -3.57
N PHE A 79 -17.68 3.56 -3.81
CA PHE A 79 -17.43 2.14 -3.59
C PHE A 79 -16.72 1.82 -2.26
N MET A 80 -16.35 2.82 -1.46
CA MET A 80 -15.69 2.59 -0.18
C MET A 80 -16.34 3.31 0.99
N VAL A 81 -16.09 2.77 2.18
CA VAL A 81 -16.35 3.45 3.46
C VAL A 81 -15.09 3.37 4.32
N VAL A 82 -14.63 4.50 4.82
CA VAL A 82 -13.51 4.61 5.74
C VAL A 82 -14.06 4.65 7.16
N VAL A 83 -13.54 3.80 8.05
CA VAL A 83 -13.95 3.70 9.44
C VAL A 83 -12.75 4.01 10.33
N VAL A 84 -12.89 5.01 11.18
CA VAL A 84 -11.87 5.43 12.14
C VAL A 84 -12.34 5.09 13.55
N LEU A 85 -11.62 4.20 14.22
CA LEU A 85 -11.74 3.98 15.65
C LEU A 85 -10.84 4.98 16.40
N LEU A 86 -11.45 5.89 17.15
CA LEU A 86 -10.71 6.71 18.13
C LEU A 86 -10.55 5.88 19.41
N ALA A 87 -9.41 5.20 19.53
CA ALA A 87 -9.18 4.17 20.53
C ALA A 87 -8.61 4.69 21.86
N ASP A 88 -8.26 5.98 21.95
CA ASP A 88 -7.78 6.57 23.21
C ASP A 88 -8.93 6.77 24.21
N PHE A 89 -8.65 6.60 25.51
CA PHE A 89 -9.64 6.80 26.58
C PHE A 89 -9.75 8.27 27.03
N ASP A 90 -8.87 9.17 26.59
CA ASP A 90 -8.99 10.61 26.82
C ASP A 90 -10.20 11.22 26.07
N VAL A 91 -11.23 11.58 26.82
CA VAL A 91 -12.48 12.17 26.31
C VAL A 91 -12.23 13.52 25.61
N SER A 92 -11.36 14.37 26.17
CA SER A 92 -11.09 15.70 25.61
C SER A 92 -10.43 15.55 24.25
N TRP A 93 -9.41 14.69 24.17
CA TRP A 93 -8.74 14.41 22.90
C TRP A 93 -9.71 13.86 21.85
N ARG A 94 -10.62 12.94 22.24
CA ARG A 94 -11.63 12.42 21.30
C ARG A 94 -12.55 13.51 20.79
N VAL A 95 -13.07 14.37 21.68
CA VAL A 95 -13.97 15.48 21.30
C VAL A 95 -13.26 16.45 20.33
N ASP A 96 -12.03 16.83 20.62
CA ASP A 96 -11.25 17.74 19.78
C ASP A 96 -10.95 17.10 18.41
N THR A 97 -10.57 15.82 18.39
CA THR A 97 -10.30 15.07 17.16
C THR A 97 -11.56 14.94 16.30
N VAL A 98 -12.71 14.64 16.90
CA VAL A 98 -14.00 14.59 16.17
C VAL A 98 -14.35 15.95 15.58
N LYS A 99 -14.12 17.04 16.31
CA LYS A 99 -14.35 18.40 15.82
C LYS A 99 -13.47 18.72 14.61
N GLU A 100 -12.19 18.35 14.67
CA GLU A 100 -11.26 18.52 13.55
C GLU A 100 -11.70 17.72 12.32
N ILE A 101 -12.07 16.44 12.49
CA ILE A 101 -12.57 15.59 11.40
C ILE A 101 -13.85 16.16 10.78
N LYS A 102 -14.82 16.61 11.61
CA LYS A 102 -16.05 17.24 11.12
C LYS A 102 -15.78 18.50 10.29
N SER A 103 -14.78 19.29 10.68
CA SER A 103 -14.39 20.48 9.92
C SER A 103 -13.71 20.15 8.60
N ALA A 104 -12.91 19.07 8.55
CA ALA A 104 -12.09 18.74 7.38
C ALA A 104 -12.79 17.83 6.36
N PHE A 105 -13.76 17.01 6.79
CA PHE A 105 -14.36 15.93 5.99
C PHE A 105 -15.89 15.93 6.04
N ALA A 106 -16.52 17.11 6.11
CA ALA A 106 -17.97 17.24 6.25
C ALA A 106 -18.72 16.48 5.14
N SER A 107 -18.27 16.59 3.89
CA SER A 107 -18.93 15.93 2.76
C SER A 107 -18.84 14.41 2.83
N GLU A 108 -17.68 13.87 3.21
CA GLU A 108 -17.44 12.44 3.33
C GLU A 108 -18.26 11.84 4.48
N LEU A 109 -18.42 12.57 5.60
CA LEU A 109 -19.28 12.16 6.71
C LEU A 109 -20.76 12.15 6.32
N GLU A 110 -21.25 13.19 5.64
CA GLU A 110 -22.64 13.32 5.21
C GLU A 110 -23.02 12.27 4.17
N LYS A 111 -22.11 11.94 3.24
CA LYS A 111 -22.31 10.91 2.21
C LYS A 111 -22.13 9.47 2.73
N GLY A 112 -21.75 9.31 3.99
CA GLY A 112 -21.45 7.98 4.58
C GLY A 112 -20.21 7.32 4.01
N HIS A 113 -19.25 8.11 3.51
CA HIS A 113 -17.94 7.64 3.07
C HIS A 113 -16.93 7.60 4.23
N LEU A 114 -17.19 8.30 5.33
CA LEU A 114 -16.39 8.30 6.55
C LEU A 114 -17.28 8.05 7.78
N LEU A 115 -16.84 7.14 8.65
CA LEU A 115 -17.42 6.87 9.96
C LEU A 115 -16.36 7.06 11.04
N VAL A 116 -16.73 7.72 12.14
CA VAL A 116 -15.87 7.86 13.32
C VAL A 116 -16.55 7.19 14.49
N ILE A 117 -15.89 6.20 15.08
CA ILE A 117 -16.43 5.37 16.15
C ILE A 117 -15.53 5.36 17.37
N HIS A 118 -16.09 4.95 18.51
CA HIS A 118 -15.36 4.68 19.75
C HIS A 118 -15.94 3.47 20.46
N VAL A 119 -15.09 2.75 21.19
CA VAL A 119 -15.49 1.67 22.09
C VAL A 119 -15.18 2.12 23.52
N PRO A 120 -16.19 2.20 24.41
CA PRO A 120 -15.97 2.57 25.80
C PRO A 120 -15.00 1.61 26.51
N GLN A 121 -14.24 2.13 27.48
CA GLN A 121 -13.24 1.37 28.23
C GLN A 121 -13.80 0.12 28.91
N ASP A 122 -15.08 0.15 29.32
CA ASP A 122 -15.74 -0.98 30.01
C ASP A 122 -15.87 -2.25 29.15
N TRP A 123 -15.72 -2.12 27.82
CA TRP A 123 -15.71 -3.26 26.90
C TRP A 123 -14.32 -3.86 26.69
N TYR A 124 -13.27 -3.24 27.21
CA TYR A 124 -11.91 -3.77 27.13
C TYR A 124 -11.68 -4.80 28.24
N PRO A 125 -11.14 -5.99 27.94
CA PRO A 125 -10.61 -6.87 28.98
C PRO A 125 -9.41 -6.21 29.67
N PRO A 126 -8.92 -6.76 30.81
CA PRO A 126 -7.79 -6.18 31.53
C PRO A 126 -6.58 -5.93 30.62
N ILE A 127 -6.09 -4.69 30.63
CA ILE A 127 -4.88 -4.23 29.89
C ILE A 127 -3.69 -3.99 30.83
N THR A 128 -3.84 -4.34 32.11
CA THR A 128 -2.82 -4.34 33.15
C THR A 128 -2.69 -5.76 33.73
N GLY A 129 -1.57 -6.04 34.42
CA GLY A 129 -1.32 -7.39 34.95
C GLY A 129 -1.14 -8.46 33.86
N LEU A 130 -0.76 -8.04 32.66
CA LEU A 130 -0.67 -8.89 31.48
C LEU A 130 0.50 -9.88 31.56
N LYS A 131 0.33 -11.02 30.89
CA LYS A 131 1.40 -12.01 30.69
C LYS A 131 2.59 -11.38 29.98
N ARG A 132 3.79 -11.58 30.54
CA ARG A 132 5.03 -11.05 29.98
C ARG A 132 5.68 -12.09 29.06
N ASN A 133 5.36 -11.98 27.77
CA ASN A 133 6.05 -12.71 26.71
C ASN A 133 7.17 -11.82 26.11
N PHE A 134 8.20 -12.44 25.53
CA PHE A 134 9.28 -11.77 24.76
C PHE A 134 10.15 -10.77 25.51
N ASN A 135 10.15 -10.80 26.85
CA ASN A 135 10.96 -9.92 27.71
C ASN A 135 10.72 -8.40 27.49
N ASP A 136 9.53 -8.04 27.00
CA ASP A 136 9.15 -6.65 26.81
C ASP A 136 8.94 -5.91 28.17
N ALA A 137 9.20 -4.60 28.15
CA ALA A 137 8.84 -3.72 29.24
C ALA A 137 7.31 -3.72 29.47
N PRO A 138 6.81 -3.55 30.70
CA PRO A 138 5.37 -3.66 31.01
C PRO A 138 4.51 -2.72 30.15
N GLU A 139 4.97 -1.49 29.96
CA GLU A 139 4.28 -0.49 29.12
C GLU A 139 4.12 -0.97 27.67
N ARG A 140 5.15 -1.63 27.11
CA ARG A 140 5.10 -2.14 25.73
C ARG A 140 4.13 -3.32 25.62
N VAL A 141 4.09 -4.19 26.64
CA VAL A 141 3.11 -5.28 26.72
C VAL A 141 1.70 -4.73 26.76
N THR A 142 1.42 -3.73 27.61
CA THR A 142 0.12 -3.04 27.66
C THR A 142 -0.22 -2.40 26.31
N PHE A 143 0.73 -1.71 25.69
CA PHE A 143 0.50 -1.05 24.40
C PHE A 143 0.16 -2.04 23.28
N ARG A 144 0.98 -3.08 23.06
CA ARG A 144 0.72 -4.08 22.01
C ARG A 144 -0.57 -4.86 22.25
N SER A 145 -0.89 -5.13 23.51
CA SER A 145 -2.10 -5.90 23.87
C SER A 145 -3.35 -5.06 23.69
N LYS A 146 -3.30 -3.76 24.04
CA LYS A 146 -4.39 -2.83 23.75
C LYS A 146 -4.58 -2.67 22.24
N GLN A 147 -3.49 -2.58 21.46
CA GLN A 147 -3.57 -2.46 20.00
C GLN A 147 -4.28 -3.67 19.36
N ASN A 148 -4.03 -4.89 19.85
CA ASN A 148 -4.78 -6.08 19.42
C ASN A 148 -6.29 -5.93 19.65
N LEU A 149 -6.69 -5.40 20.81
CA LEU A 149 -8.10 -5.16 21.14
C LEU A 149 -8.69 -4.05 20.26
N ASP A 150 -7.96 -2.96 20.07
CA ASP A 150 -8.37 -1.84 19.21
C ASP A 150 -8.67 -2.33 17.79
N TYR A 151 -7.75 -3.11 17.19
CA TYR A 151 -7.96 -3.68 15.85
C TYR A 151 -9.02 -4.77 15.84
N SER A 152 -9.11 -5.60 16.87
CA SER A 152 -10.21 -6.56 17.00
C SER A 152 -11.57 -5.85 16.92
N PHE A 153 -11.78 -4.78 17.70
CA PHE A 153 -13.04 -4.05 17.70
C PHE A 153 -13.30 -3.32 16.38
N LEU A 154 -12.28 -2.72 15.78
CA LEU A 154 -12.39 -2.09 14.47
C LEU A 154 -12.76 -3.08 13.36
N ILE A 155 -12.02 -4.20 13.27
CA ILE A 155 -12.24 -5.27 12.29
C ILE A 155 -13.62 -5.85 12.48
N HIS A 156 -14.00 -6.09 13.74
CA HIS A 156 -15.34 -6.51 14.07
C HIS A 156 -16.33 -5.50 13.52
N TYR A 157 -16.26 -4.21 13.88
CA TYR A 157 -17.17 -3.15 13.43
C TYR A 157 -17.37 -3.14 11.90
N CYS A 158 -16.28 -3.30 11.15
CA CYS A 158 -16.27 -3.27 9.69
C CYS A 158 -16.89 -4.51 9.01
N ALA A 159 -17.14 -5.59 9.75
CA ALA A 159 -17.81 -6.78 9.23
C ALA A 159 -19.19 -6.42 8.66
N GLY A 160 -19.41 -6.75 7.38
CA GLY A 160 -20.65 -6.46 6.65
C GLY A 160 -20.72 -5.08 5.98
N LEU A 161 -19.87 -4.11 6.33
CA LEU A 161 -19.89 -2.76 5.71
C LEU A 161 -19.35 -2.76 4.28
N GLY A 162 -18.40 -3.64 3.99
CA GLY A 162 -17.83 -3.86 2.67
C GLY A 162 -17.80 -5.33 2.29
N ARG A 163 -17.64 -5.64 1.00
CA ARG A 163 -17.33 -7.00 0.52
C ARG A 163 -15.92 -7.43 0.93
N TYR A 164 -14.98 -6.49 0.91
CA TYR A 164 -13.62 -6.65 1.40
C TYR A 164 -13.31 -5.61 2.48
N TYR A 165 -12.32 -5.91 3.31
CA TYR A 165 -11.81 -5.02 4.35
C TYR A 165 -10.31 -4.81 4.20
N LEU A 166 -9.88 -3.56 4.29
CA LEU A 166 -8.47 -3.15 4.26
C LEU A 166 -8.06 -2.57 5.61
N GLN A 167 -7.07 -3.18 6.25
CA GLN A 167 -6.44 -2.66 7.46
C GLN A 167 -5.37 -1.61 7.11
N LEU A 168 -5.48 -0.41 7.69
CA LEU A 168 -4.46 0.64 7.63
C LEU A 168 -4.11 1.19 9.02
N GLU A 169 -3.06 2.01 9.09
CA GLU A 169 -2.68 2.82 10.26
C GLU A 169 -3.10 4.28 10.06
N ASP A 170 -3.15 5.06 11.15
CA ASP A 170 -3.47 6.49 11.12
C ASP A 170 -2.31 7.38 10.64
N ASP A 171 -1.18 6.81 10.20
CA ASP A 171 0.00 7.52 9.69
C ASP A 171 0.51 6.99 8.34
N VAL A 172 -0.42 6.79 7.40
CA VAL A 172 -0.18 6.21 6.08
C VAL A 172 -0.47 7.21 4.96
N PHE A 173 0.33 7.18 3.90
CA PHE A 173 0.01 7.78 2.60
C PHE A 173 -0.48 6.71 1.64
N SER A 174 -1.53 7.01 0.88
CA SER A 174 -2.10 6.12 -0.14
C SER A 174 -1.58 6.47 -1.52
N ALA A 175 -1.34 5.46 -2.35
CA ALA A 175 -1.10 5.64 -3.78
C ALA A 175 -2.38 6.11 -4.49
N LYS A 176 -2.20 6.81 -5.60
CA LYS A 176 -3.31 7.28 -6.43
C LYS A 176 -4.16 6.13 -6.98
N ASN A 177 -5.49 6.26 -6.90
CA ASN A 177 -6.48 5.28 -7.33
C ASN A 177 -6.23 3.86 -6.76
N PHE A 178 -5.85 3.79 -5.48
CA PHE A 178 -5.49 2.52 -4.84
C PHE A 178 -6.64 1.51 -4.87
N LEU A 179 -7.90 1.93 -4.74
CA LEU A 179 -9.05 1.03 -4.71
C LEU A 179 -9.26 0.35 -6.08
N THR A 180 -9.04 1.08 -7.16
CA THR A 180 -9.10 0.57 -8.54
C THR A 180 -8.02 -0.50 -8.74
N THR A 181 -6.82 -0.24 -8.23
CA THR A 181 -5.73 -1.23 -8.27
C THR A 181 -6.07 -2.46 -7.43
N ILE A 182 -6.63 -2.29 -6.22
CA ILE A 182 -7.10 -3.38 -5.36
C ILE A 182 -8.16 -4.22 -6.09
N LYS A 183 -9.18 -3.59 -6.70
CA LYS A 183 -10.24 -4.26 -7.45
C LYS A 183 -9.66 -5.19 -8.52
N LYS A 184 -8.77 -4.65 -9.36
CA LYS A 184 -8.09 -5.41 -10.41
C LYS A 184 -7.31 -6.61 -9.85
N ARG A 185 -6.52 -6.41 -8.80
CA ARG A 185 -5.72 -7.48 -8.18
C ARG A 185 -6.60 -8.56 -7.54
N VAL A 186 -7.71 -8.17 -6.93
CA VAL A 186 -8.68 -9.12 -6.38
C VAL A 186 -9.30 -9.96 -7.51
N GLU A 187 -9.75 -9.33 -8.60
CA GLU A 187 -10.30 -10.04 -9.77
C GLU A 187 -9.29 -11.03 -10.37
N GLU A 188 -8.01 -10.64 -10.49
CA GLU A 188 -6.91 -11.52 -10.91
C GLU A 188 -6.74 -12.74 -9.99
N GLN A 189 -6.94 -12.59 -8.67
CA GLN A 189 -6.82 -13.70 -7.72
C GLN A 189 -8.07 -14.57 -7.67
N GLU A 190 -9.27 -13.99 -7.73
CA GLU A 190 -10.53 -14.75 -7.78
C GLU A 190 -10.66 -15.58 -9.06
N GLY A 191 -9.99 -15.18 -10.16
CA GLY A 191 -9.89 -15.98 -11.38
C GLY A 191 -8.98 -17.21 -11.26
N LYS A 192 -8.19 -17.35 -10.18
CA LYS A 192 -7.31 -18.50 -9.95
C LYS A 192 -8.06 -19.61 -9.18
N LYS A 193 -7.55 -20.83 -9.29
CA LYS A 193 -8.13 -22.01 -8.59
C LYS A 193 -7.84 -22.07 -7.09
N PHE A 194 -7.00 -21.18 -6.55
CA PHE A 194 -6.58 -21.21 -5.16
C PHE A 194 -7.33 -20.16 -4.35
N THR A 195 -7.78 -20.53 -3.16
CA THR A 195 -8.36 -19.59 -2.19
C THR A 195 -7.25 -18.80 -1.48
N TRP A 196 -7.62 -17.62 -1.00
CA TRP A 196 -6.71 -16.76 -0.22
C TRP A 196 -7.43 -16.24 1.03
N ALA A 197 -6.67 -16.12 2.11
CA ALA A 197 -7.09 -15.56 3.39
C ALA A 197 -6.76 -14.05 3.47
N THR A 198 -5.58 -13.68 2.96
CA THR A 198 -5.07 -12.29 3.00
C THR A 198 -4.30 -11.94 1.74
N LEU A 199 -4.57 -10.76 1.20
CA LEU A 199 -3.78 -10.11 0.15
C LEU A 199 -3.06 -8.90 0.74
N GLU A 200 -1.81 -8.66 0.34
CA GLU A 200 -0.98 -7.62 0.94
C GLU A 200 -0.61 -6.56 -0.11
N PHE A 201 -0.88 -5.28 0.20
CA PHE A 201 -0.57 -4.12 -0.63
C PHE A 201 0.50 -3.21 0.01
N SER A 202 1.13 -3.70 1.09
CA SER A 202 2.36 -3.18 1.66
C SER A 202 3.07 -4.31 2.41
N ALA A 203 4.40 -4.29 2.37
CA ALA A 203 5.25 -5.19 3.13
C ALA A 203 5.35 -4.82 4.62
N LEU A 204 4.81 -3.66 5.02
CA LEU A 204 4.97 -3.12 6.37
C LEU A 204 3.90 -3.67 7.34
N GLY A 205 4.30 -4.58 8.23
CA GLY A 205 3.51 -4.97 9.40
C GLY A 205 2.07 -5.35 9.06
N TYR A 206 1.10 -4.63 9.62
CA TYR A 206 -0.35 -4.78 9.37
C TYR A 206 -0.93 -3.72 8.42
N ILE A 207 -0.09 -2.89 7.78
CA ILE A 207 -0.53 -1.90 6.78
C ILE A 207 -0.87 -2.62 5.46
N GLY A 208 -1.98 -2.24 4.85
CA GLY A 208 -2.34 -2.68 3.50
C GLY A 208 -2.77 -4.15 3.44
N LYS A 209 -3.26 -4.72 4.54
CA LYS A 209 -3.75 -6.11 4.58
C LYS A 209 -5.23 -6.15 4.21
N LEU A 210 -5.54 -6.85 3.12
CA LEU A 210 -6.89 -7.01 2.61
C LEU A 210 -7.44 -8.39 2.97
N TYR A 211 -8.67 -8.41 3.47
CA TYR A 211 -9.40 -9.60 3.87
C TYR A 211 -10.79 -9.64 3.22
N LYS A 212 -11.34 -10.84 3.04
CA LYS A 212 -12.76 -11.02 2.74
C LYS A 212 -13.59 -10.65 3.96
N SER A 213 -14.70 -9.92 3.77
CA SER A 213 -15.56 -9.49 4.88
C SER A 213 -16.10 -10.67 5.70
N ALA A 214 -16.37 -11.80 5.05
CA ALA A 214 -16.78 -13.04 5.69
C ALA A 214 -15.76 -13.61 6.72
N HIS A 215 -14.48 -13.24 6.61
CA HIS A 215 -13.45 -13.68 7.56
C HIS A 215 -13.28 -12.75 8.77
N LEU A 216 -13.81 -11.52 8.72
CA LEU A 216 -13.60 -10.53 9.79
C LEU A 216 -14.15 -10.96 11.15
N PRO A 217 -15.32 -11.61 11.24
CA PRO A 217 -15.83 -12.12 12.51
C PRO A 217 -14.86 -13.10 13.20
N LEU A 218 -14.19 -13.95 12.42
CA LEU A 218 -13.17 -14.87 12.93
C LEU A 218 -11.87 -14.13 13.27
N LEU A 219 -11.38 -13.27 12.37
CA LEU A 219 -10.15 -12.50 12.57
C LEU A 219 -10.22 -11.60 13.81
N ALA A 220 -11.33 -10.89 14.01
CA ALA A 220 -11.53 -10.06 15.19
C ALA A 220 -11.40 -10.88 16.48
N ARG A 221 -12.10 -12.02 16.55
CA ARG A 221 -12.04 -12.94 17.70
C ARG A 221 -10.65 -13.54 17.88
N PHE A 222 -9.94 -13.85 16.79
CA PHE A 222 -8.57 -14.34 16.86
C PHE A 222 -7.65 -13.31 17.53
N LEU A 223 -7.71 -12.04 17.12
CA LEU A 223 -6.95 -10.96 17.75
C LEU A 223 -7.38 -10.72 19.21
N PHE A 224 -8.69 -10.81 19.49
CA PHE A 224 -9.22 -10.67 20.85
C PHE A 224 -8.75 -11.78 21.78
N ILE A 225 -8.83 -13.05 21.36
CA ILE A 225 -8.48 -14.21 22.20
C ILE A 225 -6.97 -14.21 22.50
N PHE A 226 -6.15 -13.85 21.52
CA PHE A 226 -4.69 -13.87 21.65
C PHE A 226 -4.08 -12.51 22.01
N TYR A 227 -4.89 -11.55 22.48
CA TYR A 227 -4.45 -10.15 22.64
C TYR A 227 -3.23 -9.99 23.57
N GLN A 228 -3.07 -10.86 24.57
CA GLN A 228 -1.93 -10.83 25.48
C GLN A 228 -0.69 -11.55 24.92
N GLU A 229 -0.88 -12.46 23.97
CA GLU A 229 0.13 -13.44 23.61
C GLU A 229 1.20 -12.85 22.68
N MET A 230 0.81 -12.19 21.59
CA MET A 230 1.74 -11.66 20.58
C MET A 230 1.32 -10.28 20.06
N PRO A 231 2.24 -9.49 19.47
CA PRO A 231 1.90 -8.29 18.71
C PRO A 231 0.94 -8.59 17.52
N CYS A 232 0.22 -7.56 17.06
CA CYS A 232 -0.85 -7.74 16.06
C CYS A 232 -0.36 -8.21 14.69
N ASP A 233 0.78 -7.70 14.22
CA ASP A 233 1.42 -8.11 12.96
C ASP A 233 1.73 -9.62 12.94
N TRP A 234 2.16 -10.16 14.08
CA TRP A 234 2.44 -11.59 14.23
C TRP A 234 1.16 -12.40 14.27
N LEU A 235 0.16 -11.94 15.01
CA LEU A 235 -1.14 -12.62 15.04
C LEU A 235 -1.82 -12.65 13.66
N MET A 236 -1.77 -11.55 12.89
CA MET A 236 -2.29 -11.54 11.52
C MET A 236 -1.54 -12.49 10.59
N THR A 237 -0.22 -12.63 10.78
CA THR A 237 0.60 -13.63 10.06
C THR A 237 0.14 -15.05 10.39
N HIS A 238 -0.03 -15.36 11.68
CA HIS A 238 -0.53 -16.67 12.11
C HIS A 238 -1.97 -16.94 11.67
N PHE A 239 -2.83 -15.92 11.65
CA PHE A 239 -4.18 -16.03 11.11
C PHE A 239 -4.16 -16.51 9.65
N ARG A 240 -3.31 -15.90 8.81
CA ARG A 240 -3.12 -16.31 7.41
C ARG A 240 -2.69 -17.78 7.30
N GLU A 241 -1.74 -18.20 8.14
CA GLU A 241 -1.22 -19.58 8.17
C GLU A 241 -2.29 -20.60 8.57
N VAL A 242 -3.06 -20.35 9.63
CA VAL A 242 -4.13 -21.26 10.08
C VAL A 242 -5.31 -21.29 9.10
N MET A 243 -5.51 -20.22 8.33
CA MET A 243 -6.42 -20.18 7.19
C MET A 243 -5.84 -20.88 5.94
N THR A 244 -4.80 -21.70 6.11
CA THR A 244 -4.15 -22.55 5.10
C THR A 244 -3.40 -21.80 4.00
N GLN A 245 -3.17 -20.49 4.16
CA GLN A 245 -2.33 -19.71 3.25
C GLN A 245 -0.93 -19.54 3.85
N LYS A 246 0.00 -20.42 3.48
CA LYS A 246 1.41 -20.33 3.94
C LYS A 246 2.14 -19.15 3.31
N GLU A 247 2.01 -19.02 1.99
CA GLU A 247 2.73 -18.00 1.23
C GLU A 247 2.09 -16.62 1.35
N THR A 248 2.94 -15.60 1.47
CA THR A 248 2.51 -14.21 1.38
C THR A 248 2.19 -13.86 -0.07
N ILE A 249 1.00 -13.32 -0.31
CA ILE A 249 0.60 -12.76 -1.61
C ILE A 249 0.73 -11.24 -1.52
N LEU A 250 1.96 -10.75 -1.71
CA LEU A 250 2.30 -9.33 -1.72
C LEU A 250 2.28 -8.79 -3.15
N PHE A 251 1.51 -7.74 -3.37
CA PHE A 251 1.48 -7.02 -4.63
C PHE A 251 2.47 -5.85 -4.64
N LYS A 252 3.12 -5.66 -5.80
CA LYS A 252 4.01 -4.53 -6.08
C LYS A 252 3.52 -3.73 -7.31
N PRO A 253 3.76 -2.42 -7.36
CA PRO A 253 4.28 -1.58 -6.27
C PRO A 253 3.33 -1.54 -5.07
N SER A 254 3.87 -1.27 -3.89
CA SER A 254 3.06 -1.11 -2.67
C SER A 254 2.15 0.10 -2.82
N LEU A 255 0.90 -0.01 -2.36
CA LEU A 255 -0.10 1.07 -2.46
C LEU A 255 -0.11 1.98 -1.23
N PHE A 256 0.63 1.63 -0.19
CA PHE A 256 0.60 2.35 1.08
C PHE A 256 2.00 2.56 1.64
N GLN A 257 2.26 3.77 2.12
CA GLN A 257 3.53 4.17 2.71
C GLN A 257 3.34 4.74 4.10
N HIS A 258 3.97 4.12 5.09
CA HIS A 258 4.09 4.70 6.42
C HIS A 258 4.81 6.07 6.37
N MET A 259 4.15 7.11 6.88
CA MET A 259 4.63 8.49 6.98
C MET A 259 4.95 8.91 8.41
N GLY A 260 4.55 8.12 9.41
CA GLY A 260 4.79 8.40 10.81
C GLY A 260 6.28 8.57 11.10
N THR A 261 6.71 9.79 11.43
CA THR A 261 8.09 10.04 11.86
C THR A 261 8.30 9.68 13.32
N PHE A 262 7.24 9.63 14.13
CA PHE A 262 7.28 9.28 15.55
C PHE A 262 6.25 8.21 15.91
N SER A 263 6.69 7.18 16.62
CA SER A 263 5.83 6.09 17.10
C SER A 263 4.73 6.58 18.06
N SER A 264 3.54 5.99 17.97
CA SER A 264 2.43 6.24 18.89
C SER A 264 2.69 5.77 20.33
N PHE A 265 3.58 4.78 20.53
CA PHE A 265 3.90 4.27 21.87
C PHE A 265 4.73 5.25 22.71
N GLN A 266 5.93 5.62 22.23
CA GLN A 266 6.88 6.46 22.99
C GLN A 266 7.33 7.73 22.26
N GLY A 267 6.83 7.99 21.05
CA GLY A 267 7.28 9.13 20.25
C GLY A 267 8.75 9.00 19.80
N THR A 268 9.25 7.78 19.72
CA THR A 268 10.57 7.44 19.17
C THR A 268 10.58 7.62 17.67
N TYR A 269 11.71 8.04 17.11
CA TYR A 269 11.85 8.29 15.68
C TYR A 269 11.74 6.98 14.90
N ASN A 270 10.84 6.92 13.91
CA ASN A 270 10.60 5.75 13.08
C ASN A 270 11.09 6.01 11.64
N LYS A 271 11.91 5.10 11.10
CA LYS A 271 12.47 5.14 9.74
C LYS A 271 11.85 4.11 8.80
N LEU A 272 10.83 3.37 9.25
CA LEU A 272 10.21 2.33 8.44
C LEU A 272 9.56 2.94 7.19
N LYS A 273 10.06 2.52 6.03
CA LYS A 273 9.57 2.87 4.70
C LYS A 273 9.39 1.61 3.87
N ASP A 274 8.39 1.61 2.99
CA ASP A 274 8.14 0.49 2.09
C ASP A 274 8.96 0.76 0.82
N LYS A 275 9.89 -0.15 0.50
CA LYS A 275 10.84 0.08 -0.60
C LYS A 275 10.17 0.02 -1.97
N ASP A 276 9.02 -0.63 -2.04
CA ASP A 276 8.30 -0.87 -3.29
C ASP A 276 7.14 0.13 -3.47
N PHE A 277 6.97 1.11 -2.58
CA PHE A 277 5.90 2.12 -2.68
C PHE A 277 6.13 3.11 -3.82
N GLU A 278 5.09 3.34 -4.62
CA GLU A 278 5.05 4.34 -5.68
C GLU A 278 3.81 5.22 -5.47
N GLU A 279 4.01 6.53 -5.27
CA GLU A 279 2.96 7.50 -4.94
C GLU A 279 1.93 7.65 -6.06
N ASP A 280 2.42 7.73 -7.29
CA ASP A 280 1.61 7.71 -8.51
C ASP A 280 1.72 6.32 -9.16
N VAL A 281 0.65 5.91 -9.85
CA VAL A 281 0.75 4.79 -10.81
C VAL A 281 1.70 5.22 -11.91
N TYR A 282 2.95 4.76 -11.81
CA TYR A 282 3.98 5.20 -12.72
C TYR A 282 3.66 4.74 -14.14
N THR A 283 3.33 5.69 -15.01
CA THR A 283 3.05 5.41 -16.41
C THR A 283 4.18 5.99 -17.23
N ASN A 284 5.10 5.12 -17.65
CA ASN A 284 6.08 5.51 -18.65
C ASN A 284 5.34 5.90 -19.96
N PRO A 285 5.89 6.85 -20.73
CA PRO A 285 5.51 7.07 -22.13
C PRO A 285 5.43 5.76 -22.92
N SER A 286 4.55 5.74 -23.92
CA SER A 286 4.47 4.64 -24.87
C SER A 286 5.83 4.47 -25.55
N ALA A 287 6.34 3.23 -25.52
CA ALA A 287 7.64 2.90 -26.07
C ALA A 287 7.77 1.41 -26.38
N GLU A 288 8.61 1.12 -27.39
CA GLU A 288 9.12 -0.21 -27.67
C GLU A 288 10.46 -0.41 -26.93
N VAL A 289 10.73 -1.63 -26.47
CA VAL A 289 11.89 -1.92 -25.63
C VAL A 289 12.63 -3.12 -26.17
N TYR A 290 13.91 -2.91 -26.51
CA TYR A 290 14.79 -3.89 -27.11
C TYR A 290 16.00 -4.13 -26.21
N SER A 291 16.61 -5.30 -26.33
CA SER A 291 17.91 -5.57 -25.74
C SER A 291 18.64 -6.60 -26.59
N ASP A 292 19.94 -6.40 -26.74
CA ASP A 292 20.86 -7.35 -27.38
C ASP A 292 21.30 -8.48 -26.43
N MET A 293 20.95 -8.36 -25.14
CA MET A 293 21.19 -9.40 -24.14
C MET A 293 20.18 -10.53 -24.28
N SER A 294 20.67 -11.76 -24.17
CA SER A 294 19.82 -12.96 -24.20
C SER A 294 18.86 -12.97 -23.01
N THR A 295 17.56 -12.96 -23.30
CA THR A 295 16.51 -13.03 -22.27
C THR A 295 16.47 -14.42 -21.62
N TYR A 296 16.33 -14.47 -20.29
CA TYR A 296 16.05 -15.70 -19.56
C TYR A 296 14.54 -15.90 -19.36
N GLN A 297 14.04 -17.08 -19.73
CA GLN A 297 12.62 -17.45 -19.71
C GLN A 297 11.73 -16.42 -20.44
N LYS A 298 10.68 -15.91 -19.79
CA LYS A 298 9.75 -14.92 -20.34
C LYS A 298 9.94 -13.52 -19.74
N HIS A 299 11.12 -13.25 -19.16
CA HIS A 299 11.45 -11.96 -18.53
C HIS A 299 11.96 -10.94 -19.56
N PHE A 300 11.12 -10.61 -20.54
CA PHE A 300 11.49 -9.78 -21.69
C PHE A 300 11.78 -8.32 -21.32
N PRO A 301 12.58 -7.57 -22.12
CA PRO A 301 12.97 -6.18 -21.84
C PRO A 301 11.80 -5.25 -21.50
N LYS A 302 10.70 -5.41 -22.23
CA LYS A 302 9.47 -4.63 -22.06
C LYS A 302 8.88 -4.70 -20.64
N LEU A 303 9.09 -5.79 -19.91
CA LEU A 303 8.59 -5.95 -18.54
C LEU A 303 9.27 -5.02 -17.52
N ALA A 304 10.52 -4.60 -17.76
CA ALA A 304 11.18 -3.60 -16.91
C ALA A 304 10.64 -2.17 -17.12
N TRP A 305 10.03 -1.93 -18.29
CA TRP A 305 9.43 -0.66 -18.68
C TRP A 305 7.97 -0.55 -18.25
N ASP A 306 7.20 -1.62 -18.42
CA ASP A 306 5.77 -1.56 -18.15
C ASP A 306 5.49 -1.42 -16.65
N ALA A 307 4.33 -0.83 -16.33
CA ALA A 307 3.90 -0.70 -14.95
C ALA A 307 3.61 -2.09 -14.34
N GLY A 308 4.08 -2.34 -13.12
CA GLY A 308 3.82 -3.57 -12.38
C GLY A 308 5.06 -4.23 -11.80
N GLU A 309 4.98 -5.56 -11.62
CA GLU A 309 6.00 -6.40 -10.97
C GLU A 309 6.97 -7.07 -11.95
N GLY A 310 6.75 -6.86 -13.25
CA GLY A 310 7.60 -7.40 -14.29
C GLY A 310 9.03 -6.86 -14.20
N PHE A 311 9.98 -7.63 -14.69
CA PHE A 311 11.39 -7.24 -14.78
C PHE A 311 12.02 -7.89 -16.02
N PHE A 312 13.10 -7.28 -16.49
CA PHE A 312 13.95 -7.87 -17.50
C PHE A 312 15.00 -8.74 -16.81
N TRP A 313 15.22 -9.96 -17.31
CA TRP A 313 16.31 -10.83 -16.85
C TRP A 313 17.19 -11.22 -18.03
N GLY A 314 18.30 -10.51 -18.18
CA GLY A 314 19.34 -10.79 -19.16
C GLY A 314 20.37 -11.76 -18.60
N ARG A 315 20.85 -12.67 -19.45
CA ARG A 315 22.04 -13.48 -19.13
C ARG A 315 23.29 -12.60 -19.09
N THR A 316 24.38 -13.17 -18.56
CA THR A 316 25.71 -12.56 -18.37
C THR A 316 26.03 -11.48 -19.41
N PRO A 317 25.96 -10.19 -19.03
CA PRO A 317 26.15 -9.10 -19.97
C PRO A 317 27.64 -8.82 -20.23
N GLU A 318 27.94 -8.51 -21.49
CA GLU A 318 29.27 -8.11 -21.93
C GLU A 318 29.36 -6.59 -22.09
N LYS A 319 30.59 -6.07 -22.04
CA LYS A 319 30.84 -4.66 -22.33
C LYS A 319 30.27 -4.29 -23.71
N GLY A 320 29.44 -3.27 -23.73
CA GLY A 320 28.77 -2.77 -24.94
C GLY A 320 27.33 -3.25 -25.08
N ASN A 321 26.92 -4.30 -24.36
CA ASN A 321 25.52 -4.72 -24.36
C ASN A 321 24.60 -3.62 -23.83
N CYS A 322 23.36 -3.62 -24.29
CA CYS A 322 22.40 -2.59 -23.95
C CYS A 322 20.95 -3.04 -23.91
N LEU A 323 20.16 -2.28 -23.16
CA LEU A 323 18.71 -2.23 -23.28
C LEU A 323 18.34 -0.85 -23.81
N THR A 324 17.66 -0.80 -24.95
CA THR A 324 17.23 0.43 -25.61
C THR A 324 15.73 0.55 -25.57
N VAL A 325 15.25 1.69 -25.07
CA VAL A 325 13.85 2.08 -25.10
C VAL A 325 13.68 3.14 -26.19
N VAL A 326 12.74 2.91 -27.11
CA VAL A 326 12.43 3.81 -28.22
C VAL A 326 11.02 4.35 -28.01
N PHE A 327 10.90 5.65 -27.78
CA PHE A 327 9.63 6.31 -27.58
C PHE A 327 8.78 6.26 -28.84
N THR A 328 7.47 6.04 -28.67
CA THR A 328 6.52 6.18 -29.79
C THR A 328 6.52 7.62 -30.29
N GLU A 329 6.52 8.58 -29.36
CA GLU A 329 6.59 10.01 -29.66
C GLU A 329 7.79 10.63 -28.92
N PRO A 330 8.68 11.38 -29.61
CA PRO A 330 9.80 12.07 -28.96
C PRO A 330 9.31 12.92 -27.78
N THR A 331 9.93 12.76 -26.62
CA THR A 331 9.43 13.33 -25.37
C THR A 331 10.53 14.05 -24.59
N VAL A 332 10.17 15.19 -23.96
CA VAL A 332 11.04 15.90 -23.03
C VAL A 332 11.03 15.18 -21.68
N VAL A 333 12.13 14.49 -21.38
CA VAL A 333 12.33 13.76 -20.14
C VAL A 333 12.76 14.73 -19.03
N THR A 334 12.07 14.71 -17.90
CA THR A 334 12.36 15.53 -16.71
C THR A 334 13.07 14.75 -15.62
N GLY A 335 13.01 13.42 -15.65
CA GLY A 335 13.66 12.57 -14.67
C GLY A 335 13.75 11.13 -15.14
N ILE A 336 14.79 10.45 -14.68
CA ILE A 336 15.08 9.05 -14.99
C ILE A 336 15.42 8.35 -13.67
N PHE A 337 14.82 7.19 -13.45
CA PHE A 337 15.19 6.26 -12.40
C PHE A 337 15.30 4.85 -12.99
N VAL A 338 16.43 4.20 -12.75
CA VAL A 338 16.67 2.81 -13.11
C VAL A 338 17.15 2.07 -11.88
N GLU A 339 16.59 0.89 -11.63
CA GLU A 339 17.00 -0.02 -10.57
C GLU A 339 17.30 -1.40 -11.15
N THR A 340 18.36 -2.02 -10.65
CA THR A 340 18.83 -3.34 -11.07
C THR A 340 19.04 -4.27 -9.88
N GLY A 341 19.00 -5.57 -10.16
CA GLY A 341 19.16 -6.64 -9.19
C GLY A 341 17.92 -6.96 -8.36
N SER A 342 17.90 -8.16 -7.79
CA SER A 342 16.84 -8.63 -6.90
C SER A 342 17.45 -9.39 -5.73
N GLY A 343 17.04 -9.07 -4.50
CA GLY A 343 17.55 -9.74 -3.29
C GLY A 343 19.08 -9.63 -3.11
N GLY A 344 19.72 -8.60 -3.66
CA GLY A 344 21.18 -8.41 -3.62
C GLY A 344 21.96 -9.20 -4.67
N LYS A 345 21.29 -9.81 -5.67
CA LYS A 345 21.90 -10.56 -6.77
C LYS A 345 21.56 -9.94 -8.12
N ASP A 346 22.30 -10.33 -9.15
CA ASP A 346 22.10 -9.91 -10.56
C ASP A 346 22.07 -8.38 -10.75
N ILE A 347 22.88 -7.67 -9.97
CA ILE A 347 23.01 -6.21 -9.97
C ILE A 347 23.90 -5.78 -11.14
N LEU A 348 23.59 -4.66 -11.79
CA LEU A 348 24.49 -4.05 -12.76
C LEU A 348 25.68 -3.40 -12.03
N GLU A 349 26.87 -3.94 -12.24
CA GLU A 349 28.10 -3.46 -11.58
C GLU A 349 28.65 -2.21 -12.26
N SER A 350 28.61 -2.15 -13.59
CA SER A 350 29.14 -1.02 -14.37
C SER A 350 28.28 -0.76 -15.60
N GLY A 351 27.64 0.39 -15.61
CA GLY A 351 26.86 0.86 -16.75
C GLY A 351 26.65 2.36 -16.75
N GLU A 352 26.11 2.84 -17.87
CA GLU A 352 25.70 4.22 -18.06
C GLU A 352 24.31 4.30 -18.67
N VAL A 353 23.66 5.45 -18.46
CA VAL A 353 22.40 5.80 -19.13
C VAL A 353 22.70 6.86 -20.18
N GLU A 354 22.26 6.61 -21.41
CA GLU A 354 22.37 7.52 -22.54
C GLU A 354 20.97 7.94 -23.03
N MET A 355 20.85 9.17 -23.51
CA MET A 355 19.65 9.68 -24.19
C MET A 355 19.96 9.86 -25.67
N GLY A 356 19.03 9.47 -26.53
CA GLY A 356 19.27 9.44 -27.97
C GLY A 356 18.23 10.15 -28.82
N HIS A 357 18.67 10.53 -30.01
CA HIS A 357 17.91 11.25 -31.03
C HIS A 357 18.04 10.57 -32.38
N ASN A 358 17.12 10.89 -33.30
CA ASN A 358 17.08 10.37 -34.67
C ASN A 358 16.89 8.84 -34.71
N VAL A 359 15.63 8.41 -34.63
CA VAL A 359 15.26 6.98 -34.63
C VAL A 359 15.70 6.31 -35.94
N VAL A 360 16.32 5.16 -35.81
CA VAL A 360 16.65 4.24 -36.90
C VAL A 360 16.02 2.88 -36.63
N ALA A 361 15.50 2.28 -37.69
CA ALA A 361 14.88 0.96 -37.64
C ALA A 361 15.64 0.00 -38.56
N THR A 362 15.91 -1.19 -38.04
CA THR A 362 16.29 -2.36 -38.83
C THR A 362 15.12 -3.34 -38.83
N ASP A 363 15.19 -4.41 -39.63
CA ASP A 363 14.13 -5.42 -39.71
C ASP A 363 13.81 -6.11 -38.37
N LYS A 364 14.70 -6.00 -37.37
CA LYS A 364 14.57 -6.69 -36.07
C LYS A 364 14.53 -5.77 -34.86
N GLU A 365 15.15 -4.59 -34.93
CA GLU A 365 15.32 -3.70 -33.78
C GLU A 365 15.28 -2.22 -34.18
N LYS A 366 14.79 -1.37 -33.27
CA LYS A 366 14.85 0.09 -33.38
C LYS A 366 15.82 0.67 -32.34
N SER A 367 16.52 1.73 -32.73
CA SER A 367 17.44 2.47 -31.87
C SER A 367 17.52 3.93 -32.34
N CYS A 368 18.50 4.69 -31.84
CA CYS A 368 18.81 6.05 -32.28
C CYS A 368 20.22 6.11 -32.88
N THR A 369 20.52 7.06 -33.77
CA THR A 369 21.89 7.20 -34.32
C THR A 369 22.82 7.94 -33.37
N GLU A 370 22.27 8.87 -32.61
CA GLU A 370 23.03 9.76 -31.74
C GLU A 370 22.64 9.49 -30.30
N PHE A 371 23.64 9.39 -29.43
CA PHE A 371 23.47 9.17 -28.01
C PHE A 371 24.40 10.08 -27.21
N GLU A 372 23.86 10.69 -26.17
CA GLU A 372 24.58 11.49 -25.19
C GLU A 372 24.50 10.81 -23.83
N SER A 373 25.65 10.61 -23.18
CA SER A 373 25.71 10.02 -21.83
C SER A 373 25.19 11.02 -20.79
N VAL A 374 24.27 10.54 -19.95
CA VAL A 374 23.60 11.31 -18.91
C VAL A 374 24.23 11.07 -17.55
N GLY A 375 24.74 9.85 -17.32
CA GLY A 375 25.50 9.50 -16.13
C GLY A 375 25.65 8.00 -15.95
N THR A 376 26.29 7.61 -14.85
CA THR A 376 26.67 6.22 -14.56
C THR A 376 25.86 5.63 -13.42
N PHE A 377 25.77 4.31 -13.38
CA PHE A 377 25.12 3.61 -12.28
C PHE A 377 26.00 3.62 -11.03
N GLU A 378 25.35 3.79 -9.87
CA GLU A 378 25.97 3.62 -8.55
C GLU A 378 25.22 2.54 -7.78
N ASN A 379 25.93 1.46 -7.41
CA ASN A 379 25.36 0.32 -6.68
C ASN A 379 24.07 -0.23 -7.31
N GLY A 380 24.07 -0.40 -8.63
CA GLY A 380 22.93 -0.94 -9.36
C GLY A 380 21.77 0.03 -9.58
N LYS A 381 21.92 1.31 -9.23
CA LYS A 381 20.88 2.31 -9.40
C LYS A 381 21.37 3.50 -10.20
N PHE A 382 20.48 4.08 -10.98
CA PHE A 382 20.66 5.35 -11.62
C PHE A 382 19.47 6.25 -11.27
N LYS A 383 19.72 7.47 -10.83
CA LYS A 383 18.66 8.46 -10.58
C LYS A 383 19.13 9.84 -11.01
N MET A 384 18.36 10.46 -11.89
CA MET A 384 18.53 11.86 -12.26
C MET A 384 17.17 12.56 -12.30
N GLN A 385 17.13 13.81 -11.85
CA GLN A 385 15.95 14.67 -11.81
C GLN A 385 16.31 16.01 -12.44
N GLU A 386 15.30 16.81 -12.76
CA GLU A 386 15.47 18.10 -13.44
C GLU A 386 16.28 17.98 -14.75
N MET A 387 16.14 16.84 -15.43
CA MET A 387 16.81 16.54 -16.69
C MET A 387 16.59 17.63 -17.72
N ASP A 388 15.39 18.21 -17.76
CA ASP A 388 14.98 19.24 -18.71
C ASP A 388 15.74 20.57 -18.55
N LYS A 389 16.43 20.79 -17.42
CA LYS A 389 17.32 21.95 -17.24
C LYS A 389 18.64 21.79 -18.00
N LYS A 390 19.11 20.55 -18.17
CA LYS A 390 20.39 20.23 -18.83
C LYS A 390 20.19 19.66 -20.24
N TYR A 391 19.13 18.89 -20.42
CA TYR A 391 18.72 18.18 -21.63
C TYR A 391 17.28 18.59 -22.00
N SER A 392 17.13 19.82 -22.51
CA SER A 392 15.82 20.42 -22.78
C SER A 392 15.16 19.91 -24.07
N SER A 393 15.92 19.27 -24.96
CA SER A 393 15.41 18.73 -26.22
C SER A 393 14.60 17.44 -26.01
N ALA A 394 13.54 17.30 -26.79
CA ALA A 394 12.78 16.05 -26.84
C ALA A 394 13.71 14.93 -27.33
N SER A 395 13.74 13.83 -26.58
CA SER A 395 14.57 12.67 -26.91
C SER A 395 13.69 11.57 -27.49
N SER A 396 14.27 10.76 -28.38
CA SER A 396 13.58 9.66 -29.05
C SER A 396 13.92 8.29 -28.44
N CYS A 397 15.09 8.17 -27.80
CA CYS A 397 15.51 6.93 -27.15
C CYS A 397 16.10 7.16 -25.76
N LEU A 398 16.02 6.14 -24.92
CA LEU A 398 16.80 5.97 -23.69
C LEU A 398 17.58 4.65 -23.82
N LYS A 399 18.87 4.64 -23.53
CA LYS A 399 19.69 3.42 -23.54
C LYS A 399 20.36 3.21 -22.19
N ILE A 400 20.24 2.00 -21.66
CA ILE A 400 21.07 1.50 -20.57
C ILE A 400 22.17 0.66 -21.19
N LYS A 401 23.43 1.06 -20.99
CA LYS A 401 24.59 0.45 -21.65
C LYS A 401 25.56 -0.08 -20.61
N VAL A 402 25.99 -1.32 -20.81
CA VAL A 402 26.95 -2.01 -19.94
C VAL A 402 28.35 -1.55 -20.31
N THR A 403 29.07 -0.99 -19.35
CA THR A 403 30.39 -0.36 -19.59
C THR A 403 31.56 -1.29 -19.24
N ALA A 404 31.31 -2.36 -18.46
CA ALA A 404 32.26 -3.43 -18.20
C ALA A 404 31.55 -4.79 -18.14
N THR A 405 32.21 -5.84 -18.64
CA THR A 405 31.70 -7.21 -18.57
C THR A 405 31.65 -7.68 -17.11
N GLN A 406 30.54 -8.30 -16.70
CA GLN A 406 30.37 -8.96 -15.40
C GLN A 406 30.02 -10.44 -15.60
N LYS A 407 30.22 -11.27 -14.56
CA LYS A 407 29.94 -12.72 -14.64
C LYS A 407 28.49 -13.05 -14.32
N ASP A 408 27.94 -12.35 -13.35
CA ASP A 408 26.57 -12.54 -12.90
C ASP A 408 25.58 -12.08 -13.97
N TRP A 409 24.39 -12.64 -13.93
CA TRP A 409 23.30 -12.22 -14.81
C TRP A 409 22.84 -10.82 -14.43
N LEU A 410 21.95 -10.24 -15.23
CA LEU A 410 21.45 -8.89 -15.01
C LEU A 410 19.93 -8.90 -14.89
N ILE A 411 19.43 -8.43 -13.74
CA ILE A 411 18.03 -8.07 -13.59
C ILE A 411 17.91 -6.56 -13.70
N ILE A 412 17.08 -6.05 -14.61
CA ILE A 412 16.62 -4.66 -14.57
C ILE A 412 15.20 -4.70 -14.03
N THR A 413 15.04 -4.28 -12.77
CA THR A 413 13.76 -4.36 -12.05
C THR A 413 12.81 -3.27 -12.49
N LYS A 414 13.31 -2.05 -12.63
CA LYS A 414 12.47 -0.89 -12.92
C LYS A 414 13.21 0.10 -13.81
N ILE A 415 12.54 0.55 -14.86
CA ILE A 415 12.88 1.74 -15.62
C ILE A 415 11.70 2.70 -15.48
N ARG A 416 11.96 3.90 -15.01
CA ARG A 416 10.94 4.89 -14.65
C ARG A 416 11.39 6.25 -15.16
N ILE A 417 10.66 6.80 -16.12
CA ILE A 417 10.87 8.17 -16.62
C ILE A 417 9.69 9.13 -16.41
N THR A 418 10.00 10.32 -15.90
CA THR A 418 9.05 11.42 -15.78
C THR A 418 9.24 12.36 -16.96
N THR A 419 8.15 12.96 -17.42
CA THR A 419 8.15 13.80 -18.62
C THR A 419 7.37 15.09 -18.37
N LYS A 420 7.59 16.12 -19.19
CA LYS A 420 6.70 17.28 -19.20
C LYS A 420 5.37 16.85 -19.82
N LEU A 421 4.26 17.03 -19.09
CA LEU A 421 2.91 16.83 -19.63
C LEU A 421 2.72 17.72 -20.86
N THR A 422 2.62 17.12 -22.04
CA THR A 422 2.01 17.78 -23.20
C THR A 422 0.53 17.92 -22.90
N VAL A 423 0.10 19.13 -22.54
CA VAL A 423 -1.33 19.46 -22.53
C VAL A 423 -1.82 19.21 -23.95
N PRO A 424 -2.83 18.34 -24.18
CA PRO A 424 -3.43 18.23 -25.49
C PRO A 424 -4.01 19.60 -25.83
N HIS A 425 -3.54 20.21 -26.92
CA HIS A 425 -4.24 21.36 -27.47
C HIS A 425 -5.67 20.90 -27.80
N GLN A 426 -6.65 21.50 -27.13
CA GLN A 426 -8.07 21.35 -27.42
C GLN A 426 -8.41 21.80 -28.83
#